data_AF-A0A7Y8M044-F1
#
_entry.id   AF-A0A7Y8M044-F1
#
_cell.length_a   1.000
_cell.length_b   1.000
_cell.length_c   1.000
_cell.angle_alpha   90.00
_cell.angle_beta   90.00
_cell.angle_gamma   90.00
#
_symmetry.space_group_name_H-M   'P 1'
#
loop_
_entity.id
_entity.type
_entity.pdbx_description
1 polymer ?
#
loop_
_entity_poly.entity_id
_entity_poly.type
_entity_poly.pdbx_seq_one_letter_code
_entity_poly.pdbx_strand_id
1 'polypeptide(L)' 'MPFPWTTYAGAETSPTFSPDANQVAFSWNGPAQDNSDICVKLIGTENVLRLTRDPASDESPAWSPDVR' A
#
# COMPACT_ATOMS: atom_id res chain seq x y z
N MET A 1 -2.04 -18.18 -15.95
CA MET A 1 -2.95 -17.10 -15.52
C MET A 1 -2.41 -16.56 -14.21
N PRO A 2 -2.12 -15.26 -14.05
CA PRO A 2 -1.63 -14.74 -12.78
C PRO A 2 -2.81 -14.69 -11.81
N PHE A 3 -2.67 -15.35 -10.66
CA PHE A 3 -3.58 -15.14 -9.55
C PHE A 3 -3.29 -13.75 -8.97
N PRO A 4 -4.28 -12.86 -8.84
CA PRO A 4 -4.07 -11.58 -8.20
C PRO A 4 -3.82 -11.82 -6.71
N TRP A 5 -2.77 -11.22 -6.17
CA TRP A 5 -2.37 -11.39 -4.76
C TRP A 5 -3.25 -10.55 -3.81
N THR A 6 -4.05 -9.66 -4.38
CA THR A 6 -5.03 -8.79 -3.72
C THR A 6 -6.28 -8.68 -4.60
N THR A 7 -7.45 -8.51 -4.00
CA THR A 7 -8.74 -8.35 -4.68
C THR A 7 -9.09 -6.89 -4.94
N TYR A 8 -8.18 -5.95 -4.66
CA TYR A 8 -8.46 -4.52 -4.76
C TYR A 8 -8.50 -4.06 -6.22
N ALA A 9 -9.55 -3.34 -6.58
CA ALA A 9 -9.60 -2.60 -7.84
C ALA A 9 -8.61 -1.42 -7.78
N GLY A 10 -7.89 -1.21 -8.87
CA GLY A 10 -6.87 -0.15 -8.99
C GLY A 10 -5.48 -0.71 -9.28
N ALA A 11 -4.52 0.20 -9.47
CA ALA A 11 -3.11 -0.10 -9.56
C ALA A 11 -2.47 0.03 -8.17
N GLU A 12 -1.74 -1.02 -7.79
CA GLU A 12 -0.90 -1.04 -6.60
C GLU A 12 0.56 -0.99 -7.07
N THR A 13 1.31 0.01 -6.64
CA THR A 13 2.70 0.23 -7.08
C THR A 13 3.62 0.45 -5.88
N SER A 14 4.92 0.29 -6.13
CA SER A 14 5.99 0.57 -5.16
C SER A 14 5.79 -0.09 -3.78
N PRO A 15 5.57 -1.42 -3.70
CA PRO A 15 5.43 -2.09 -2.42
C PRO A 15 6.75 -2.09 -1.65
N THR A 16 6.68 -1.79 -0.35
CA THR A 16 7.81 -1.88 0.59
C THR A 16 7.37 -2.56 1.88
N PHE A 17 8.17 -3.50 2.34
CA PHE A 17 7.88 -4.25 3.57
C PHE A 17 8.37 -3.50 4.80
N SER A 18 7.60 -3.59 5.87
CA SER A 18 8.04 -3.10 7.17
C SER A 18 9.23 -3.93 7.68
N PRO A 19 10.11 -3.34 8.53
CA PRO A 19 11.26 -4.05 9.09
C PRO A 19 10.90 -5.31 9.88
N ASP A 20 9.73 -5.34 10.49
CA ASP A 20 9.19 -6.47 11.26
C ASP A 20 8.49 -7.53 10.39
N ALA A 21 8.44 -7.33 9.06
CA ALA A 21 7.81 -8.20 8.08
C ALA A 21 6.31 -8.50 8.31
N ASN A 22 5.61 -7.68 9.11
CA ASN A 22 4.16 -7.85 9.35
C ASN A 22 3.29 -6.95 8.48
N GLN A 23 3.87 -5.91 7.89
CA GLN A 23 3.14 -4.87 7.16
C GLN A 23 3.80 -4.61 5.80
N VAL A 24 2.98 -4.18 4.85
CA VAL A 24 3.42 -3.70 3.55
C VAL A 24 2.83 -2.32 3.31
N ALA A 25 3.68 -1.35 2.95
CA ALA A 25 3.24 -0.06 2.44
C ALA A 25 3.31 -0.08 0.92
N PHE A 26 2.34 0.51 0.26
CA PHE A 26 2.24 0.57 -1.20
C PHE A 26 1.44 1.79 -1.62
N SER A 27 1.68 2.26 -2.83
CA SER A 27 0.85 3.29 -3.45
C SER A 27 -0.36 2.63 -4.09
N TRP A 28 -1.55 3.14 -3.81
CA TRP A 28 -2.80 2.60 -4.34
C TRP A 28 -3.69 3.72 -4.83
N ASN A 29 -4.15 3.61 -6.09
CA ASN A 29 -5.01 4.61 -6.70
C ASN A 29 -6.52 4.43 -6.42
N GLY A 30 -6.86 3.47 -5.56
CA GLY A 30 -8.24 3.17 -5.19
C GLY A 30 -9.08 2.55 -6.33
N PRO A 31 -10.33 2.17 -6.03
CA PRO A 31 -11.24 1.61 -7.03
C PRO A 31 -11.62 2.61 -8.13
N ALA A 32 -11.54 3.92 -7.82
CA ALA A 32 -11.83 5.00 -8.76
C ALA A 32 -10.66 5.32 -9.71
N GLN A 33 -9.45 4.79 -9.43
CA GLN A 33 -8.22 5.07 -10.19
C GLN A 33 -7.92 6.57 -10.37
N ASP A 34 -8.29 7.37 -9.38
CA ASP A 34 -8.33 8.84 -9.49
C ASP A 34 -7.10 9.50 -8.87
N ASN A 35 -6.65 9.01 -7.70
CA ASN A 35 -5.49 9.53 -7.00
C ASN A 35 -4.71 8.41 -6.33
N SER A 36 -3.38 8.42 -6.50
CA SER A 36 -2.46 7.49 -5.83
C SER A 36 -2.19 7.95 -4.42
N ASP A 37 -2.47 7.10 -3.43
CA ASP A 37 -2.22 7.40 -2.03
C ASP A 37 -1.40 6.30 -1.37
N ILE A 38 -0.64 6.67 -0.34
CA ILE A 38 0.10 5.68 0.44
C ILE A 38 -0.86 4.93 1.34
N CYS A 39 -0.86 3.61 1.18
CA CYS A 39 -1.64 2.67 1.97
C CYS A 39 -0.71 1.68 2.65
N VAL A 40 -1.10 1.23 3.83
CA VAL A 40 -0.42 0.19 4.61
C VAL A 40 -1.39 -0.95 4.86
N LYS A 41 -0.94 -2.18 4.68
CA LYS A 41 -1.73 -3.39 4.92
C LYS A 41 -0.96 -4.35 5.80
N LEU A 42 -1.67 -4.98 6.73
CA LEU A 42 -1.15 -6.11 7.50
C LEU A 42 -1.14 -7.37 6.62
N ILE A 43 0.01 -8.03 6.55
CA ILE A 43 0.17 -9.28 5.79
C ILE A 43 -0.74 -10.35 6.37
N GLY A 44 -1.50 -11.03 5.52
CA GLY A 44 -2.47 -12.05 5.93
C GLY A 44 -3.85 -11.51 6.35
N THR A 45 -4.06 -10.19 6.36
CA THR A 45 -5.37 -9.58 6.57
C THR A 45 -5.87 -8.91 5.28
N GLU A 46 -7.18 -8.67 5.17
CA GLU A 46 -7.78 -7.86 4.10
C GLU A 46 -7.99 -6.40 4.51
N ASN A 47 -7.35 -5.95 5.59
CA ASN A 47 -7.54 -4.60 6.09
C ASN A 47 -6.42 -3.68 5.60
N VAL A 48 -6.78 -2.70 4.77
CA VAL A 48 -5.88 -1.67 4.26
C VAL A 48 -6.13 -0.34 4.97
N LEU A 49 -5.08 0.23 5.53
CA LEU A 49 -5.08 1.53 6.17
C LEU A 49 -4.48 2.57 5.21
N ARG A 50 -5.32 3.48 4.72
CA ARG A 50 -4.87 4.61 3.89
C ARG A 50 -4.28 5.71 4.77
N LEU A 51 -2.99 6.02 4.56
CA LEU A 51 -2.23 7.00 5.34
C LEU A 51 -2.36 8.43 4.79
N THR A 52 -2.40 8.58 3.46
CA THR A 52 -2.58 9.88 2.80
C THR A 52 -3.96 9.98 2.12
N ARG A 53 -4.50 11.19 1.99
CA ARG A 53 -5.87 11.45 1.48
C ARG A 53 -5.98 12.80 0.77
N ASP A 54 -4.87 13.32 0.30
CA ASP A 54 -4.86 14.61 -0.37
C ASP A 54 -4.99 14.43 -1.89
N PRO A 55 -5.28 15.51 -2.64
CA PRO A 55 -5.51 15.40 -4.08
C PRO A 55 -4.21 15.29 -4.91
N ALA A 56 -3.03 15.25 -4.27
CA ALA A 56 -1.79 14.98 -4.97
C ALA A 56 -1.48 13.48 -4.97
N SER A 57 -0.75 13.03 -6.00
CA SER A 57 -0.27 11.66 -6.07
C SER A 57 0.88 11.44 -5.09
N ASP A 58 0.69 10.54 -4.13
CA ASP A 58 1.74 10.03 -3.28
C ASP A 58 2.30 8.70 -3.81
N GLU A 59 3.59 8.72 -4.11
CA GLU A 59 4.30 7.57 -4.66
C GLU A 59 5.56 7.23 -3.86
N SER A 60 5.96 5.95 -3.95
CA SER A 60 7.23 5.45 -3.39
C SER A 60 7.33 5.53 -1.86
N PRO A 61 6.48 4.81 -1.13
CA PRO A 61 6.58 4.75 0.32
C PRO A 61 7.90 4.11 0.77
N ALA A 62 8.39 4.55 1.93
CA ALA A 62 9.56 3.97 2.59
C ALA A 62 9.31 3.81 4.09
N TRP A 63 9.76 2.68 4.65
CA TRP A 63 9.73 2.45 6.08
C TRP A 63 11.01 2.98 6.72
N SER A 64 10.85 3.67 7.85
CA SER A 64 11.99 3.92 8.73
C SER A 64 12.38 2.61 9.43
N PRO A 65 13.67 2.25 9.51
CA PRO A 65 14.13 1.10 10.26
C PRO A 65 14.01 1.39 11.76
N ASP A 66 12.82 1.19 12.33
CA ASP A 66 12.67 1.12 13.78
C ASP A 66 13.13 -0.28 14.21
N VAL A 67 14.41 -0.38 14.54
CA VAL A 67 15.02 -1.58 15.11
C VAL A 67 14.98 -1.41 16.62
N ARG A 68 13.88 -1.82 17.24
CA ARG A 68 13.78 -1.85 18.71
C ARG A 68 14.28 -3.17 19.29
#